data_AF-K6WKS2-F1
#
_entry.id   AF-K6WKS2-F1
#
_cell.length_a   1.000
_cell.length_b   1.000
_cell.length_c   1.000
_cell.angle_alpha   90.00
_cell.angle_beta   90.00
_cell.angle_gamma   90.00
#
_symmetry.space_group_name_H-M   'P 1'
#
loop_
_entity.id
_entity.type
_entity.pdbx_description
1 polymer ?
#
loop_
_entity_poly.entity_id
_entity_poly.type
_entity_poly.pdbx_seq_one_letter_code
_entity_poly.pdbx_strand_id
1 'polypeptide(L)'
;KTNTLWPLILGIYGDDRVSDTQCQKAAHALYSYVTRRMLCGLTTKDYNRNFVSVLQKAHARTAVDGLAGDAIEKELARTSGETRIWPDDGEFVAALMGTNFYALARPRQRAFFAGIENHLRDDKTEEVSPIRAQWERLNIEHVMPQKWREHWPLPDENDEELVAKREQAINRVGNLTLTNGRLNSQMRNQAWPKKKSALQAKSTMLVTTASILSAPPGLHTNAAEAWATGWDEVRINLRCAHLAALALQVWPRPDIAPADEETDDDLDSMDELDEDDDSLD
;
A
#
# COMPACT_ATOMS: atom_id res chain seq x y z
N LYS A 1 3.14 19.23 5.79
CA LYS A 1 2.92 19.25 4.33
C LYS A 1 1.42 19.28 4.09
N THR A 2 0.94 20.28 3.36
CA THR A 2 -0.48 20.43 2.98
C THR A 2 -0.95 19.15 2.31
N ASN A 3 -1.96 18.49 2.88
CA ASN A 3 -2.50 17.26 2.33
C ASN A 3 -3.49 17.62 1.23
N THR A 4 -3.04 17.58 -0.02
CA THR A 4 -3.81 18.03 -1.18
C THR A 4 -4.97 17.11 -1.54
N LEU A 5 -5.05 15.94 -0.90
CA LEU A 5 -6.24 15.09 -0.94
C LEU A 5 -7.39 15.62 -0.09
N TRP A 6 -7.12 16.34 1.01
CA TRP A 6 -8.19 16.75 1.92
C TRP A 6 -9.22 17.66 1.27
N PRO A 7 -8.85 18.72 0.52
CA PRO A 7 -9.83 19.56 -0.17
C PRO A 7 -10.71 18.75 -1.14
N LEU A 8 -10.12 17.81 -1.87
CA LEU A 8 -10.86 16.95 -2.80
C LEU A 8 -11.85 16.05 -2.06
N ILE A 9 -11.42 15.36 -1.00
CA ILE A 9 -12.30 14.51 -0.19
C ILE A 9 -13.42 15.34 0.45
N LEU A 10 -13.08 16.47 1.08
CA LEU A 10 -14.06 17.33 1.74
C LEU A 10 -15.05 17.94 0.75
N GLY A 11 -14.60 18.29 -0.46
CA GLY A 11 -15.46 18.81 -1.52
C GLY A 11 -16.52 17.79 -1.96
N ILE A 12 -16.11 16.52 -2.13
CA ILE A 12 -17.04 15.44 -2.50
C ILE A 12 -18.00 15.10 -1.36
N TYR A 13 -17.50 14.96 -0.13
CA TYR A 13 -18.34 14.63 1.04
C TYR A 13 -19.26 15.77 1.48
N GLY A 14 -18.94 17.02 1.11
CA GLY A 14 -19.74 18.19 1.43
C GLY A 14 -20.85 18.49 0.43
N ASP A 15 -20.95 17.73 -0.66
CA ASP A 15 -21.96 17.93 -1.70
C ASP A 15 -23.10 16.91 -1.54
N ASP A 16 -24.26 17.39 -1.08
CA ASP A 16 -25.46 16.56 -0.81
C ASP A 16 -25.99 15.83 -2.06
N ARG A 17 -25.52 16.19 -3.26
CA ARG A 17 -25.87 15.50 -4.52
C ARG A 17 -25.06 14.21 -4.72
N VAL A 18 -23.98 14.02 -3.97
CA VAL A 18 -23.14 12.83 -4.05
C VAL A 18 -23.61 11.82 -3.01
N SER A 19 -23.96 10.61 -3.46
CA SER A 19 -24.37 9.54 -2.54
C SER A 19 -23.20 9.00 -1.73
N ASP A 20 -23.48 8.41 -0.57
CA ASP A 20 -22.48 7.74 0.27
C ASP A 20 -21.65 6.70 -0.51
N THR A 21 -22.29 5.96 -1.42
CA THR A 21 -21.60 4.99 -2.28
C THR A 21 -20.58 5.65 -3.19
N GLN A 22 -20.91 6.81 -3.77
CA GLN A 22 -19.99 7.56 -4.64
C GLN A 22 -18.86 8.21 -3.82
N CYS A 23 -19.14 8.70 -2.61
CA CYS A 23 -18.14 9.17 -1.66
C CYS A 23 -17.16 8.06 -1.28
N GLN A 24 -17.66 6.86 -0.95
CA GLN A 24 -16.82 5.68 -0.66
C GLN A 24 -15.98 5.29 -1.87
N LYS A 25 -16.58 5.25 -3.07
CA LYS A 25 -15.88 4.94 -4.31
C LYS A 25 -14.73 5.94 -4.57
N ALA A 26 -14.99 7.23 -4.41
CA ALA A 26 -13.97 8.28 -4.53
C ALA A 26 -12.83 8.07 -3.53
N ALA A 27 -13.16 7.87 -2.25
CA ALA A 27 -12.17 7.65 -1.19
C ALA A 27 -11.30 6.41 -1.45
N HIS A 28 -11.91 5.31 -1.90
CA HIS A 28 -11.19 4.07 -2.24
C HIS A 28 -10.25 4.27 -3.44
N ALA A 29 -10.72 4.92 -4.51
CA ALA A 29 -9.91 5.19 -5.70
C ALA A 29 -8.68 6.05 -5.35
N LEU A 30 -8.88 7.14 -4.63
CA LEU A 30 -7.80 8.04 -4.19
C LEU A 30 -6.81 7.32 -3.26
N TYR A 31 -7.33 6.55 -2.31
CA TYR A 31 -6.49 5.82 -1.36
C TYR A 31 -5.61 4.77 -2.05
N SER A 32 -6.19 4.02 -2.99
CA SER A 32 -5.46 3.08 -3.84
C SER A 32 -4.41 3.77 -4.70
N TYR A 33 -4.79 4.81 -5.45
CA TYR A 33 -3.88 5.59 -6.30
C TYR A 33 -2.65 6.09 -5.52
N VAL A 34 -2.87 6.79 -4.40
CA VAL A 34 -1.77 7.37 -3.62
C VAL A 34 -0.90 6.28 -3.01
N THR A 35 -1.50 5.18 -2.53
CA THR A 35 -0.75 4.11 -1.87
C THR A 35 0.08 3.31 -2.86
N ARG A 36 -0.46 2.97 -4.04
CA ARG A 36 0.31 2.32 -5.11
C ARG A 36 1.48 3.18 -5.54
N ARG A 37 1.26 4.45 -5.86
CA ARG A 37 2.35 5.39 -6.23
C ARG A 37 3.42 5.48 -5.15
N MET A 38 3.00 5.60 -3.89
CA MET A 38 3.91 5.67 -2.74
C MET A 38 4.80 4.43 -2.59
N LEU A 39 4.23 3.24 -2.81
CA LEU A 39 4.91 1.95 -2.65
C LEU A 39 5.75 1.56 -3.87
N CYS A 40 5.36 2.00 -5.07
CA CYS A 40 6.16 1.95 -6.29
C CYS A 40 7.31 2.98 -6.30
N GLY A 41 7.42 3.82 -5.27
CA GLY A 41 8.49 4.81 -5.18
C GLY A 41 8.33 6.02 -6.10
N LEU A 42 7.14 6.22 -6.68
CA LEU A 42 6.86 7.32 -7.59
C LEU A 42 6.82 8.67 -6.85
N THR A 43 7.12 9.72 -7.60
CA THR A 43 7.13 11.09 -7.09
C THR A 43 5.72 11.59 -6.76
N THR A 44 5.63 12.50 -5.79
CA THR A 44 4.41 13.27 -5.52
C THR A 44 4.41 14.62 -6.24
N LYS A 45 5.35 14.84 -7.17
CA LYS A 45 5.37 15.99 -8.06
C LYS A 45 4.04 16.02 -8.80
N ASP A 46 3.42 17.19 -8.88
CA ASP A 46 2.17 17.44 -9.58
C ASP A 46 0.86 16.93 -8.93
N TYR A 47 0.89 16.44 -7.69
CA TYR A 47 -0.34 16.03 -6.98
C TYR A 47 -1.37 17.16 -6.87
N ASN A 48 -0.93 18.41 -6.67
CA ASN A 48 -1.84 19.55 -6.53
C ASN A 48 -2.64 19.78 -7.82
N ARG A 49 -1.96 19.89 -8.96
CA ARG A 49 -2.59 20.16 -10.26
C ARG A 49 -3.45 18.97 -10.70
N ASN A 50 -2.94 17.74 -10.55
CA ASN A 50 -3.70 16.53 -10.84
C ASN A 50 -5.00 16.49 -10.02
N PHE A 51 -4.94 16.65 -8.69
CA PHE A 51 -6.15 16.56 -7.87
C PHE A 51 -7.12 17.72 -8.10
N VAL A 52 -6.66 18.91 -8.48
CA VAL A 52 -7.56 19.99 -8.92
C VAL A 52 -8.33 19.58 -10.18
N SER A 53 -7.63 19.06 -11.20
CA SER A 53 -8.26 18.58 -12.45
C SER A 53 -9.26 17.44 -12.18
N VAL A 54 -8.88 16.47 -11.35
CA VAL A 54 -9.76 15.37 -10.93
C VAL A 54 -11.01 15.90 -10.21
N LEU A 55 -10.87 16.89 -9.33
CA LEU A 55 -12.00 17.50 -8.62
C LEU A 55 -12.95 18.24 -9.58
N GLN A 56 -12.43 18.99 -10.55
CA GLN A 56 -13.23 19.68 -11.56
C GLN A 56 -14.08 18.70 -12.37
N LYS A 57 -13.45 17.62 -12.88
CA LYS A 57 -14.14 16.57 -13.63
C LYS A 57 -15.19 15.84 -12.76
N ALA A 58 -14.89 15.64 -11.49
CA ALA A 58 -15.84 15.07 -10.54
C ALA A 58 -17.06 15.97 -10.33
N HIS A 59 -16.85 17.28 -10.06
CA HIS A 59 -17.94 18.26 -9.90
C HIS A 59 -18.83 18.37 -11.14
N ALA A 60 -18.24 18.37 -12.34
CA ALA A 60 -19.01 18.40 -13.59
C ALA A 60 -19.94 17.19 -13.70
N ARG A 61 -19.49 16.01 -13.29
CA ARG A 61 -20.31 14.77 -13.28
C ARG A 61 -21.35 14.77 -12.15
N THR A 62 -20.99 15.28 -10.97
CA THR A 62 -21.94 15.47 -9.87
C THR A 62 -23.16 16.29 -10.30
N ALA A 63 -22.95 17.38 -11.04
CA ALA A 63 -24.01 18.26 -11.51
C ALA A 63 -24.97 17.58 -12.51
N VAL A 64 -24.52 16.55 -13.22
CA VAL A 64 -25.30 15.83 -14.24
C VAL A 64 -26.04 14.64 -13.65
N ASP A 65 -25.35 13.77 -12.91
CA ASP A 65 -25.92 12.48 -12.48
C ASP A 65 -25.42 11.99 -11.10
N GLY A 66 -24.68 12.83 -10.36
CA GLY A 66 -24.17 12.47 -9.03
C GLY A 66 -23.04 11.44 -9.03
N LEU A 67 -22.50 11.04 -10.19
CA LEU A 67 -21.49 9.97 -10.32
C LEU A 67 -20.05 10.47 -10.11
N ALA A 68 -19.82 11.20 -9.02
CA ALA A 68 -18.53 11.83 -8.72
C ALA A 68 -17.39 10.81 -8.50
N GLY A 69 -17.66 9.72 -7.78
CA GLY A 69 -16.69 8.67 -7.50
C GLY A 69 -16.29 7.89 -8.75
N ASP A 70 -17.25 7.61 -9.64
CA ASP A 70 -16.96 7.04 -10.96
C ASP A 70 -16.07 7.97 -11.79
N ALA A 71 -16.35 9.28 -11.78
CA ALA A 71 -15.54 10.26 -12.48
C ALA A 71 -14.10 10.31 -11.97
N ILE A 72 -13.90 10.29 -10.64
CA ILE A 72 -12.58 10.29 -10.00
C ILE A 72 -11.80 9.03 -10.37
N GLU A 73 -12.40 7.85 -10.19
CA GLU A 73 -11.76 6.58 -10.53
C GLU A 73 -11.34 6.54 -12.00
N LYS A 74 -12.27 6.94 -12.88
CA LYS A 74 -12.09 6.95 -14.32
C LYS A 74 -11.03 7.96 -14.78
N GLU A 75 -10.93 9.11 -14.12
CA GLU A 75 -9.93 10.12 -14.44
C GLU A 75 -8.54 9.66 -14.03
N LEU A 76 -8.35 9.27 -12.76
CA LEU A 76 -7.08 8.79 -12.24
C LEU A 76 -6.54 7.59 -13.03
N ALA A 77 -7.44 6.71 -13.51
CA ALA A 77 -7.04 5.52 -14.26
C ALA A 77 -6.62 5.82 -15.70
N ARG A 78 -7.14 6.90 -16.30
CA ARG A 78 -6.78 7.31 -17.67
C ARG A 78 -5.54 8.19 -17.74
N THR A 79 -5.22 8.91 -16.67
CA THR A 79 -4.09 9.83 -16.69
C THR A 79 -2.78 9.08 -16.95
N SER A 80 -2.08 9.49 -18.01
CA SER A 80 -0.76 9.01 -18.40
C SER A 80 0.34 9.97 -17.92
N GLY A 81 1.60 9.59 -18.10
CA GLY A 81 2.77 10.35 -17.65
C GLY A 81 3.29 9.97 -16.25
N GLU A 82 4.61 9.97 -16.07
CA GLU A 82 5.31 9.46 -14.88
C GLU A 82 4.84 10.12 -13.55
N THR A 83 4.51 11.41 -13.59
CA THR A 83 4.08 12.18 -12.42
C THR A 83 2.62 11.92 -12.02
N ARG A 84 1.81 11.30 -12.90
CA ARG A 84 0.36 11.14 -12.71
C ARG A 84 -0.16 9.71 -12.89
N ILE A 85 0.66 8.80 -13.41
CA ILE A 85 0.25 7.41 -13.65
C ILE A 85 -0.26 6.69 -12.40
N TRP A 86 -1.34 5.92 -12.55
CA TRP A 86 -1.78 4.96 -11.53
C TRP A 86 -1.11 3.60 -11.81
N PRO A 87 -0.17 3.13 -10.97
CA PRO A 87 0.56 1.90 -11.23
C PRO A 87 -0.35 0.69 -11.41
N ASP A 88 -0.11 -0.09 -12.44
CA ASP A 88 -0.86 -1.32 -12.70
C ASP A 88 -0.51 -2.43 -11.69
N ASP A 89 -1.23 -3.55 -11.77
CA ASP A 89 -1.03 -4.68 -10.86
C ASP A 89 0.36 -5.30 -10.99
N GLY A 90 0.90 -5.36 -12.21
CA GLY A 90 2.23 -5.89 -12.49
C GLY A 90 3.33 -5.02 -11.90
N GLU A 91 3.29 -3.71 -12.16
CA GLU A 91 4.21 -2.72 -11.58
C GLU A 91 4.13 -2.71 -10.05
N PHE A 92 2.91 -2.79 -9.51
CA PHE A 92 2.70 -2.77 -8.06
C PHE A 92 3.24 -4.04 -7.39
N VAL A 93 2.99 -5.22 -7.94
CA VAL A 93 3.56 -6.48 -7.45
C VAL A 93 5.07 -6.50 -7.61
N ALA A 94 5.60 -6.06 -8.75
CA ALA A 94 7.05 -5.98 -8.99
C ALA A 94 7.74 -5.08 -7.95
N ALA A 95 7.14 -3.94 -7.61
CA ALA A 95 7.64 -3.07 -6.55
C ALA A 95 7.64 -3.78 -5.19
N LEU A 96 6.56 -4.46 -4.80
CA LEU A 96 6.49 -5.16 -3.51
C LEU A 96 7.46 -6.35 -3.41
N MET A 97 7.69 -7.06 -4.51
CA MET A 97 8.54 -8.26 -4.57
C MET A 97 10.03 -7.93 -4.74
N GLY A 98 10.35 -6.88 -5.49
CA GLY A 98 11.72 -6.55 -5.91
C GLY A 98 12.43 -5.52 -5.03
N THR A 99 11.72 -4.78 -4.16
CA THR A 99 12.31 -3.67 -3.41
C THR A 99 12.90 -4.08 -2.06
N ASN A 100 13.90 -3.31 -1.62
CA ASN A 100 14.24 -3.16 -0.21
C ASN A 100 13.09 -2.40 0.48
N PHE A 101 12.02 -3.10 0.83
CA PHE A 101 10.84 -2.51 1.46
C PHE A 101 11.18 -1.72 2.73
N TYR A 102 12.19 -2.20 3.48
CA TYR A 102 12.68 -1.52 4.67
C TYR A 102 13.35 -0.15 4.41
N ALA A 103 13.76 0.15 3.17
CA ALA A 103 14.27 1.47 2.80
C ALA A 103 13.15 2.52 2.64
N LEU A 104 11.88 2.12 2.53
CA LEU A 104 10.75 3.06 2.55
C LEU A 104 10.73 3.85 3.85
N ALA A 105 10.25 5.10 3.82
CA ALA A 105 10.08 5.86 5.06
C ALA A 105 9.11 5.14 6.01
N ARG A 106 9.38 5.20 7.33
CA ARG A 106 8.58 4.48 8.36
C ARG A 106 7.08 4.69 8.28
N PRO A 107 6.56 5.90 8.03
CA PRO A 107 5.13 6.09 7.86
C PRO A 107 4.55 5.27 6.70
N ARG A 108 5.30 5.08 5.60
CA ARG A 108 4.88 4.30 4.43
C ARG A 108 4.83 2.81 4.74
N GLN A 109 5.85 2.30 5.42
CA GLN A 109 5.88 0.91 5.90
C GLN A 109 4.68 0.62 6.82
N ARG A 110 4.41 1.53 7.78
CA ARG A 110 3.25 1.39 8.67
C ARG A 110 1.92 1.50 7.94
N ALA A 111 1.81 2.39 6.95
CA ALA A 111 0.61 2.52 6.13
C ALA A 111 0.30 1.23 5.37
N PHE A 112 1.31 0.58 4.80
CA PHE A 112 1.15 -0.72 4.16
C PHE A 112 0.60 -1.77 5.12
N PHE A 113 1.30 -2.01 6.24
CA PHE A 113 0.86 -3.07 7.16
C PHE A 113 -0.47 -2.74 7.85
N ALA A 114 -0.77 -1.48 8.13
CA ALA A 114 -2.06 -1.07 8.67
C ALA A 114 -3.20 -1.29 7.66
N GLY A 115 -2.97 -0.99 6.38
CA GLY A 115 -3.95 -1.27 5.32
C GLY A 115 -4.24 -2.77 5.19
N ILE A 116 -3.20 -3.60 5.16
CA ILE A 116 -3.35 -5.06 5.16
C ILE A 116 -4.06 -5.55 6.42
N GLU A 117 -3.68 -5.06 7.59
CA GLU A 117 -4.32 -5.44 8.86
C GLU A 117 -5.80 -5.08 8.89
N ASN A 118 -6.17 -3.87 8.43
CA ASN A 118 -7.57 -3.44 8.38
C ASN A 118 -8.38 -4.27 7.37
N HIS A 119 -7.78 -4.66 6.24
CA HIS A 119 -8.43 -5.56 5.28
C HIS A 119 -8.66 -6.96 5.87
N LEU A 120 -7.73 -7.46 6.68
CA LEU A 120 -7.90 -8.74 7.39
C LEU A 120 -8.93 -8.65 8.53
N ARG A 121 -9.19 -7.44 9.06
CA ARG A 121 -10.18 -7.15 10.11
C ARG A 121 -11.51 -6.69 9.54
N ASP A 122 -11.96 -7.32 8.44
CA ASP A 122 -13.24 -7.00 7.81
C ASP A 122 -14.44 -7.12 8.78
N ASP A 123 -15.66 -6.84 8.29
CA ASP A 123 -16.91 -6.84 9.05
C ASP A 123 -17.24 -8.18 9.75
N LYS A 124 -16.44 -9.23 9.52
CA LYS A 124 -16.58 -10.53 10.19
C LYS A 124 -15.73 -10.62 11.47
N THR A 125 -14.97 -9.59 11.81
CA THR A 125 -14.18 -9.54 13.04
C THR A 125 -14.90 -8.77 14.16
N GLU A 126 -14.76 -9.25 15.39
CA GLU A 126 -15.43 -8.67 16.57
C GLU A 126 -14.90 -7.26 16.91
N GLU A 127 -13.64 -6.96 16.57
CA GLU A 127 -12.98 -5.67 16.82
C GLU A 127 -12.88 -4.86 15.53
N VAL A 128 -13.84 -3.96 15.33
CA VAL A 128 -13.99 -3.13 14.11
C VAL A 128 -13.12 -1.85 14.15
N SER A 129 -12.35 -1.63 15.22
CA SER A 129 -11.54 -0.41 15.34
C SER A 129 -10.34 -0.44 14.38
N PRO A 130 -10.26 0.48 13.39
CA PRO A 130 -9.20 0.42 12.40
C PRO A 130 -7.85 0.76 13.03
N ILE A 131 -6.84 -0.02 12.66
CA ILE A 131 -5.45 0.26 12.97
C ILE A 131 -5.00 1.47 12.18
N ARG A 132 -4.59 2.54 12.88
CA ARG A 132 -4.11 3.77 12.24
C ARG A 132 -2.60 3.73 12.08
N ALA A 133 -2.13 3.92 10.84
CA ALA A 133 -0.70 3.92 10.51
C ALA A 133 0.12 4.96 11.30
N GLN A 134 -0.49 6.08 11.71
CA GLN A 134 0.17 7.11 12.49
C GLN A 134 0.39 6.75 13.96
N TRP A 135 -0.15 5.63 14.47
CA TRP A 135 0.05 5.22 15.85
C TRP A 135 1.55 4.98 16.12
N GLU A 136 2.19 5.91 16.82
CA GLU A 136 3.62 5.91 17.13
C GLU A 136 4.03 4.74 18.03
N ARG A 137 3.07 4.15 18.76
CA ARG A 137 3.29 2.91 19.51
C ARG A 137 3.60 1.70 18.63
N LEU A 138 3.23 1.75 17.34
CA LEU A 138 3.49 0.69 16.37
C LEU A 138 4.85 0.90 15.72
N ASN A 139 5.67 -0.14 15.78
CA ASN A 139 6.98 -0.24 15.18
C ASN A 139 7.00 -1.30 14.08
N ILE A 140 7.91 -1.09 13.14
CA ILE A 140 8.26 -2.09 12.14
C ILE A 140 9.36 -2.96 12.74
N GLU A 141 9.07 -4.24 12.87
CA GLU A 141 10.01 -5.24 13.36
C GLU A 141 10.41 -6.20 12.26
N HIS A 142 11.68 -6.58 12.26
CA HIS A 142 12.21 -7.64 11.43
C HIS A 142 12.04 -8.98 12.14
N VAL A 143 11.39 -9.96 11.50
CA VAL A 143 11.31 -11.30 12.07
C VAL A 143 12.71 -11.92 12.12
N MET A 144 13.37 -12.08 10.97
CA MET A 144 14.81 -12.32 10.89
C MET A 144 15.55 -10.96 11.00
N PRO A 145 16.32 -10.70 12.07
CA PRO A 145 16.93 -9.40 12.32
C PRO A 145 18.05 -9.08 11.32
N GLN A 146 18.34 -7.80 11.08
CA GLN A 146 19.48 -7.38 10.24
C GLN A 146 20.83 -7.87 10.80
N LYS A 147 20.97 -7.98 12.12
CA LYS A 147 22.13 -8.62 12.78
C LYS A 147 21.88 -10.12 12.94
N TRP A 148 21.64 -10.81 11.82
CA TRP A 148 21.25 -12.22 11.80
C TRP A 148 22.38 -13.18 12.20
N ARG A 149 23.64 -12.86 11.85
CA ARG A 149 24.81 -13.74 12.02
C ARG A 149 25.00 -14.32 13.43
N GLU A 150 24.58 -13.59 14.46
CA GLU A 150 24.75 -14.03 15.86
C GLU A 150 23.83 -15.20 16.25
N HIS A 151 22.63 -15.27 15.68
CA HIS A 151 21.55 -16.14 16.17
C HIS A 151 20.78 -16.88 15.07
N TRP A 152 21.17 -16.68 13.80
CA TRP A 152 20.55 -17.25 12.61
C TRP A 152 21.63 -17.77 11.66
N PRO A 153 22.38 -18.82 12.05
CA PRO A 153 23.51 -19.31 11.27
C PRO A 153 23.07 -19.83 9.90
N LEU A 154 23.97 -19.75 8.93
CA LEU A 154 23.82 -20.45 7.66
C LEU A 154 24.36 -21.90 7.77
N PRO A 155 23.91 -22.82 6.90
CA PRO A 155 24.54 -24.13 6.78
C PRO A 155 26.04 -24.03 6.47
N ASP A 156 26.42 -23.07 5.62
CA ASP A 156 27.80 -22.66 5.36
C ASP A 156 27.86 -21.13 5.32
N GLU A 157 28.65 -20.52 6.20
CA GLU A 157 28.82 -19.07 6.25
C GLU A 157 29.84 -18.53 5.25
N ASN A 158 30.64 -19.41 4.65
CA ASN A 158 31.60 -19.06 3.59
C ASN A 158 30.98 -19.15 2.20
N ASP A 159 29.76 -19.69 2.09
CA ASP A 159 28.99 -19.68 0.85
C ASP A 159 28.42 -18.28 0.60
N GLU A 160 29.08 -17.55 -0.31
CA GLU A 160 28.72 -16.18 -0.67
C GLU A 160 27.30 -16.08 -1.26
N GLU A 161 26.82 -17.12 -1.95
CA GLU A 161 25.48 -17.15 -2.54
C GLU A 161 24.42 -17.22 -1.44
N LEU A 162 24.64 -18.08 -0.44
CA LEU A 162 23.74 -18.19 0.72
C LEU A 162 23.68 -16.90 1.54
N VAL A 163 24.84 -16.25 1.75
CA VAL A 163 24.92 -14.94 2.42
C VAL A 163 24.15 -13.88 1.64
N ALA A 164 24.40 -13.76 0.33
CA ALA A 164 23.73 -12.77 -0.52
C ALA A 164 22.21 -12.98 -0.55
N LYS A 165 21.75 -14.23 -0.64
CA LYS A 165 20.32 -14.57 -0.60
C LYS A 165 19.65 -14.14 0.71
N ARG A 166 20.32 -14.35 1.85
CA ARG A 166 19.84 -13.90 3.16
C ARG A 166 19.78 -12.38 3.26
N GLU A 167 20.85 -11.70 2.87
CA GLU A 167 20.93 -10.24 2.91
C GLU A 167 19.86 -9.57 2.02
N GLN A 168 19.55 -10.18 0.88
CA GLN A 168 18.46 -9.75 0.01
C GLN A 168 17.08 -10.01 0.65
N ALA A 169 16.89 -11.12 1.36
CA ALA A 169 15.61 -11.49 1.95
C ALA A 169 15.24 -10.66 3.19
N ILE A 170 16.22 -10.27 3.99
CA ILE A 170 16.00 -9.61 5.29
C ILE A 170 15.15 -8.35 5.18
N ASN A 171 15.38 -7.53 4.15
CA ASN A 171 14.68 -6.27 4.02
C ASN A 171 13.37 -6.35 3.20
N ARG A 172 12.97 -7.56 2.77
CA ARG A 172 11.73 -7.77 2.02
C ARG A 172 10.51 -7.61 2.93
N VAL A 173 9.39 -7.18 2.34
CA VAL A 173 8.12 -6.97 3.05
C VAL A 173 7.66 -8.21 3.83
N GLY A 174 7.92 -9.40 3.29
CA GLY A 174 7.61 -10.68 3.91
C GLY A 174 8.36 -10.94 5.21
N ASN A 175 9.51 -10.31 5.45
CA ASN A 175 10.24 -10.43 6.72
C ASN A 175 9.85 -9.36 7.76
N LEU A 176 9.01 -8.40 7.40
CA LEU A 176 8.64 -7.26 8.24
C LEU A 176 7.24 -7.44 8.81
N THR A 177 7.00 -6.91 10.00
CA THR A 177 5.67 -6.92 10.63
C THR A 177 5.47 -5.75 11.58
N LEU A 178 4.22 -5.51 12.00
CA LEU A 178 3.88 -4.52 13.02
C LEU A 178 4.01 -5.14 14.41
N THR A 179 4.72 -4.45 15.30
CA THR A 179 4.78 -4.78 16.72
C THR A 179 4.64 -3.53 17.56
N ASN A 180 4.40 -3.66 18.87
CA ASN A 180 4.54 -2.52 19.76
C ASN A 180 6.00 -2.36 20.24
N GLY A 181 6.38 -1.17 20.70
CA GLY A 181 7.75 -0.90 21.16
C GLY A 181 8.30 -1.82 22.23
N ARG A 182 7.48 -2.25 23.21
CA ARG A 182 7.95 -3.14 24.27
C ARG A 182 8.25 -4.54 23.76
N LEU A 183 7.36 -5.08 22.93
CA LEU A 183 7.54 -6.39 22.31
C LEU A 183 8.74 -6.39 21.34
N ASN A 184 8.89 -5.31 20.56
CA ASN A 184 10.06 -5.11 19.71
C ASN A 184 11.37 -5.14 20.51
N SER A 185 11.44 -4.37 21.60
CA SER A 185 12.60 -4.33 22.50
C SER A 185 12.87 -5.64 23.23
N GLN A 186 11.87 -6.50 23.44
CA GLN A 186 12.06 -7.84 24.01
C GLN A 186 12.69 -8.80 23.00
N MET A 187 12.31 -8.70 21.72
CA MET A 187 12.77 -9.61 20.66
C MET A 187 14.14 -9.25 20.09
N ARG A 188 14.43 -7.97 19.80
CA ARG A 188 15.72 -7.49 19.23
C ARG A 188 16.30 -8.45 18.18
N ASN A 189 17.53 -8.91 18.37
CA ASN A 189 18.23 -9.82 17.45
C ASN A 189 18.06 -11.30 17.81
N GLN A 190 17.18 -11.65 18.76
CA GLN A 190 17.06 -13.00 19.28
C GLN A 190 16.76 -14.04 18.19
N ALA A 191 17.11 -15.30 18.46
CA ALA A 191 16.83 -16.44 17.61
C ALA A 191 15.32 -16.65 17.41
N TRP A 192 14.96 -17.31 16.29
CA TRP A 192 13.57 -17.56 15.91
C TRP A 192 12.70 -18.16 17.02
N PRO A 193 13.10 -19.22 17.77
CA PRO A 193 12.22 -19.82 18.77
C PRO A 193 11.76 -18.83 19.84
N LYS A 194 12.67 -17.95 20.28
CA LYS A 194 12.37 -16.91 21.28
C LYS A 194 11.46 -15.82 20.70
N LYS A 195 11.72 -15.38 19.46
CA LYS A 195 10.83 -14.42 18.77
C LYS A 195 9.44 -15.00 18.55
N LYS A 196 9.34 -16.23 18.02
CA LYS A 196 8.08 -16.96 17.81
C LYS A 196 7.26 -17.03 19.10
N SER A 197 7.89 -17.45 20.21
CA SER A 197 7.21 -17.53 21.51
C SER A 197 6.71 -16.17 21.99
N ALA A 198 7.51 -15.10 21.87
CA ALA A 198 7.10 -13.76 22.24
C ALA A 198 5.94 -13.23 21.39
N LEU A 199 5.99 -13.45 20.07
CA LEU A 199 4.91 -13.10 19.13
C LEU A 199 3.63 -13.88 19.44
N GLN A 200 3.71 -15.19 19.67
CA GLN A 200 2.57 -16.03 20.06
C GLN A 200 1.92 -15.56 21.36
N ALA A 201 2.72 -15.12 22.33
CA ALA A 201 2.22 -14.72 23.63
C ALA A 201 1.58 -13.32 23.64
N LYS A 202 1.94 -12.43 22.69
CA LYS A 202 1.65 -10.99 22.81
C LYS A 202 1.16 -10.30 21.54
N SER A 203 1.39 -10.86 20.35
CA SER A 203 0.96 -10.23 19.11
C SER A 203 -0.54 -10.47 18.88
N THR A 204 -1.26 -9.39 18.59
CA THR A 204 -2.68 -9.42 18.22
C THR A 204 -2.92 -9.00 16.76
N MET A 205 -1.86 -8.67 16.03
CA MET A 205 -1.95 -8.25 14.63
C MET A 205 -2.17 -9.47 13.74
N LEU A 206 -3.26 -9.51 12.98
CA LEU A 206 -3.59 -10.60 12.05
C LEU A 206 -2.51 -10.75 10.98
N VAL A 207 -1.95 -9.65 10.48
CA VAL A 207 -0.81 -9.67 9.55
C VAL A 207 0.43 -10.34 10.16
N THR A 208 0.51 -10.53 11.47
CA THR A 208 1.53 -11.34 12.15
C THR A 208 1.01 -12.75 12.44
N THR A 209 -0.14 -12.88 13.11
CA THR A 209 -0.61 -14.18 13.62
C THR A 209 -1.06 -15.13 12.50
N ALA A 210 -1.67 -14.59 11.44
CA ALA A 210 -2.20 -15.36 10.32
C ALA A 210 -1.19 -15.59 9.18
N SER A 211 -0.04 -14.91 9.18
CA SER A 211 0.95 -15.06 8.10
C SER A 211 2.40 -15.25 8.54
N ILE A 212 2.75 -15.10 9.82
CA ILE A 212 4.07 -15.45 10.36
C ILE A 212 3.94 -16.67 11.28
N LEU A 213 3.01 -16.62 12.23
CA LEU A 213 2.82 -17.70 13.20
C LEU A 213 2.05 -18.90 12.64
N SER A 214 1.29 -18.67 11.58
CA SER A 214 0.52 -19.66 10.84
C SER A 214 0.80 -19.53 9.34
N ALA A 215 0.68 -20.64 8.62
CA ALA A 215 0.83 -20.64 7.18
C ALA A 215 -0.30 -19.80 6.55
N PRO A 216 -0.01 -18.82 5.68
CA PRO A 216 -1.04 -18.09 4.98
C PRO A 216 -1.86 -19.03 4.07
N PRO A 217 -3.15 -18.72 3.82
CA PRO A 217 -3.99 -19.53 2.95
C PRO A 217 -3.47 -19.57 1.51
N GLY A 218 -3.81 -20.64 0.78
CA GLY A 218 -3.46 -20.80 -0.63
C GLY A 218 -2.05 -21.35 -0.90
N LEU A 219 -1.27 -21.65 0.15
CA LEU A 219 -0.02 -22.39 -0.02
C LEU A 219 -0.27 -23.86 -0.37
N HIS A 220 0.57 -24.44 -1.21
CA HIS A 220 0.58 -25.88 -1.47
C HIS A 220 0.88 -26.67 -0.18
N THR A 221 0.32 -27.88 -0.07
CA THR A 221 0.36 -28.72 1.15
C THR A 221 1.76 -28.81 1.77
N ASN A 222 2.78 -29.15 0.97
CA ASN A 222 4.15 -29.30 1.47
C ASN A 222 4.70 -27.99 2.08
N ALA A 223 4.40 -26.84 1.48
CA ALA A 223 4.85 -25.54 1.99
C ALA A 223 4.10 -25.16 3.29
N ALA A 224 2.80 -25.48 3.37
CA ALA A 224 2.00 -25.26 4.57
C ALA A 224 2.47 -26.14 5.74
N GLU A 225 2.73 -27.43 5.50
CA GLU A 225 3.26 -28.37 6.49
C GLU A 225 4.65 -27.95 6.98
N ALA A 226 5.51 -27.53 6.05
CA ALA A 226 6.84 -27.04 6.39
C ALA A 226 6.78 -25.71 7.16
N TRP A 227 5.71 -24.91 7.08
CA TRP A 227 5.67 -23.55 7.63
C TRP A 227 6.14 -23.47 9.09
N ALA A 228 5.72 -24.44 9.91
CA ALA A 228 6.02 -24.46 11.34
C ALA A 228 7.51 -24.70 11.68
N THR A 229 8.31 -25.23 10.75
CA THR A 229 9.68 -25.71 11.03
C THR A 229 10.70 -24.59 11.23
N GLY A 230 10.43 -23.36 10.79
CA GLY A 230 11.41 -22.28 10.92
C GLY A 230 10.91 -20.94 10.38
N TRP A 231 11.82 -19.98 10.29
CA TRP A 231 11.65 -18.75 9.53
C TRP A 231 12.92 -18.56 8.69
N ASP A 232 12.79 -18.49 7.38
CA ASP A 232 13.91 -18.49 6.44
C ASP A 232 13.52 -17.73 5.15
N GLU A 233 14.44 -17.68 4.19
CA GLU A 233 14.25 -16.98 2.93
C GLU A 233 13.06 -17.52 2.14
N VAL A 234 12.78 -18.83 2.23
CA VAL A 234 11.65 -19.46 1.55
C VAL A 234 10.33 -18.92 2.11
N ARG A 235 10.15 -18.93 3.43
CA ARG A 235 8.93 -18.40 4.07
C ARG A 235 8.79 -16.89 3.90
N ILE A 236 9.91 -16.16 3.96
CA ILE A 236 9.93 -14.72 3.66
C ILE A 236 9.37 -14.47 2.27
N ASN A 237 9.81 -15.22 1.26
CA ASN A 237 9.37 -15.05 -0.13
C ASN A 237 7.93 -15.46 -0.36
N LEU A 238 7.49 -16.58 0.22
CA LEU A 238 6.09 -17.01 0.18
C LEU A 238 5.19 -15.97 0.84
N ARG A 239 5.61 -15.40 1.98
CA ARG A 239 4.88 -14.32 2.64
C ARG A 239 4.88 -13.04 1.82
N CYS A 240 5.97 -12.68 1.12
CA CYS A 240 5.97 -11.55 0.19
C CYS A 240 4.88 -11.71 -0.86
N ALA A 241 4.81 -12.87 -1.51
CA ALA A 241 3.79 -13.15 -2.52
C ALA A 241 2.37 -13.07 -1.95
N HIS A 242 2.16 -13.64 -0.76
CA HIS A 242 0.88 -13.54 -0.06
C HIS A 242 0.49 -12.08 0.26
N LEU A 243 1.41 -11.29 0.79
CA LEU A 243 1.16 -9.87 1.10
C LEU A 243 0.95 -9.03 -0.15
N ALA A 244 1.63 -9.33 -1.26
CA ALA A 244 1.40 -8.69 -2.54
C ALA A 244 -0.01 -9.00 -3.08
N ALA A 245 -0.46 -10.25 -2.98
CA ALA A 245 -1.81 -10.63 -3.36
C ALA A 245 -2.89 -9.93 -2.50
N LEU A 246 -2.66 -9.80 -1.19
CA LEU A 246 -3.54 -9.01 -0.32
C LEU A 246 -3.51 -7.53 -0.72
N ALA A 247 -2.33 -6.97 -1.01
CA ALA A 247 -2.20 -5.57 -1.41
C ALA A 247 -3.02 -5.22 -2.67
N LEU A 248 -3.14 -6.13 -3.63
CA LEU A 248 -4.00 -5.96 -4.80
C LEU A 248 -5.49 -5.84 -4.44
N GLN A 249 -5.92 -6.52 -3.36
CA GLN A 249 -7.29 -6.43 -2.85
C GLN A 249 -7.53 -5.16 -2.03
N VAL A 250 -6.55 -4.74 -1.23
CA VAL A 250 -6.65 -3.52 -0.41
C VAL A 250 -6.65 -2.26 -1.29
N TRP A 251 -5.81 -2.27 -2.32
CA TRP A 251 -5.63 -1.13 -3.23
C TRP A 251 -5.87 -1.59 -4.67
N PRO A 252 -7.12 -1.84 -5.07
CA PRO A 252 -7.43 -2.25 -6.43
C PRO A 252 -7.24 -1.08 -7.41
N ARG A 253 -6.92 -1.38 -8.66
CA ARG A 253 -6.95 -0.43 -9.78
C ARG A 253 -8.03 -0.91 -10.76
N PRO A 254 -8.87 -0.02 -11.31
CA PRO A 254 -9.83 -0.41 -12.34
C PRO A 254 -9.11 -0.80 -13.64
N ASP A 255 -9.65 -1.77 -14.38
CA ASP A 255 -9.13 -2.17 -15.68
C ASP A 255 -9.60 -1.17 -16.76
N ILE A 256 -8.93 -0.02 -16.80
CA ILE A 256 -9.18 1.06 -17.77
C ILE A 256 -7.84 1.35 -18.46
N ALA A 257 -7.82 1.24 -19.79
CA ALA A 257 -6.67 1.60 -20.59
C ALA A 257 -6.33 3.10 -20.38
N PRO A 258 -5.05 3.45 -20.14
CA PRO A 258 -4.62 4.84 -20.15
C PRO A 258 -5.02 5.49 -21.48
N ALA A 259 -5.39 6.77 -21.45
CA ALA A 259 -5.48 7.53 -22.69
C ALA A 259 -4.05 7.76 -23.21
N ASP A 260 -3.90 7.90 -24.53
CA ASP A 260 -2.66 8.44 -25.12
C ASP A 260 -2.33 9.78 -24.42
N GLU A 261 -1.05 10.10 -24.22
CA GLU A 261 -0.65 11.34 -23.53
C GLU A 261 -1.31 12.55 -24.21
N GLU A 262 -2.31 13.14 -23.54
CA GLU A 262 -2.77 14.50 -23.85
C GLU A 262 -1.58 15.42 -23.57
N THR A 263 -1.05 16.03 -24.62
CA THR A 263 0.05 16.99 -24.51
C THR A 263 -0.41 18.19 -23.69
N ASP A 264 0.47 18.78 -22.87
CA ASP A 264 0.14 19.94 -22.00
C ASP A 264 -0.52 21.10 -22.79
N ASP A 265 -0.37 21.16 -24.13
CA ASP A 265 -1.04 22.11 -25.04
C ASP A 265 -2.59 21.98 -25.05
N ASP A 266 -3.16 20.81 -24.73
CA ASP A 266 -4.62 20.62 -24.74
C ASP A 266 -5.31 21.22 -23.50
N LEU A 267 -4.57 21.37 -22.39
CA LEU A 267 -5.09 21.92 -21.13
C LEU A 267 -5.12 23.46 -21.14
N ASP A 268 -4.19 24.11 -21.83
CA ASP A 268 -4.17 25.57 -21.96
C ASP A 268 -5.19 26.07 -23.00
N SER A 269 -5.60 25.23 -23.96
CA SER A 269 -6.59 25.58 -24.99
C SER A 269 -8.04 25.73 -24.47
N MET A 270 -8.34 25.21 -23.27
CA MET A 270 -9.66 25.35 -22.66
C MET A 270 -9.87 26.68 -21.92
N ASP A 271 -8.78 27.38 -21.55
CA ASP A 271 -8.86 28.68 -20.88
C ASP A 271 -8.94 29.86 -21.88
N GLU A 272 -8.64 29.65 -23.17
CA GLU A 272 -8.70 30.71 -24.20
C GLU A 272 -10.07 30.85 -24.90
N LEU A 273 -11.04 29.96 -24.65
CA LEU A 273 -12.35 30.00 -25.33
C LEU A 273 -13.41 30.85 -24.62
N ASP A 274 -13.09 31.47 -23.48
CA ASP A 274 -14.02 32.29 -22.69
C ASP A 274 -13.76 33.82 -22.79
N GLU A 275 -12.79 34.29 -23.60
CA GLU A 275 -12.46 35.73 -23.70
C GLU A 275 -12.98 36.47 -24.96
N ASP A 276 -13.60 35.79 -25.93
CA ASP A 276 -14.03 36.41 -27.20
C ASP A 276 -15.57 36.47 -27.39
N ASP A 277 -16.33 37.03 -26.45
CA ASP A 277 -17.74 37.43 -26.70
C ASP A 277 -18.21 38.69 -25.95
N ASP A 278 -17.34 39.66 -25.71
CA ASP A 278 -17.75 40.93 -25.08
C ASP A 278 -17.10 42.16 -25.74
N SER A 279 -17.30 42.32 -27.06
CA SER A 279 -17.17 43.63 -27.70
C SER A 279 -17.96 43.76 -29.01
N LEU A 280 -19.28 43.80 -28.92
CA LEU A 280 -20.12 44.47 -29.92
C LEU A 280 -21.24 45.23 -29.23
N ASP A 281 -20.97 46.51 -28.91
CA ASP A 281 -21.93 47.63 -28.99
C ASP A 281 -21.19 48.98 -28.97
#